data_AF-A0A7V3NDE8-F1
#
_entry.id   AF-A0A7V3NDE8-F1
#
_cell.length_a   1.000
_cell.length_b   1.000
_cell.length_c   1.000
_cell.angle_alpha   90.00
_cell.angle_beta   90.00
_cell.angle_gamma   90.00
#
_symmetry.space_group_name_H-M   'P 1'
#
loop_
_entity.id
_entity.type
_entity.pdbx_description
1 polymer ?
#
loop_
_entity_poly.entity_id
_entity_poly.type
_entity_poly.pdbx_seq_one_letter_code
_entity_poly.pdbx_strand_id
1 'polypeptide(L)'
;MNKKYKVSLNPENGFEIEFEINDWAQRANVSLLSKCKGTVVLTTAVLGDKKEGIDFTPLTVDYEERYYAAGKIYGSRFIRREGKPSETAILNSRLIDRAIRPTLKNFNYELQITNTIFSLDPEIDPDILAFLGSSLAVGLLGFEWKGPVGGVKICKK
;
A
#
# COMPACT_ATOMS: atom_id res chain seq x y z
N MET A 1 -3.05 -15.67 -11.34
CA MET A 1 -1.77 -16.05 -11.99
C MET A 1 -0.64 -15.57 -11.08
N ASN A 2 -0.13 -16.42 -10.17
CA ASN A 2 0.87 -15.99 -9.17
C ASN A 2 2.22 -15.66 -9.82
N LYS A 3 2.48 -14.37 -10.10
CA LYS A 3 3.76 -13.90 -10.64
C LYS A 3 4.54 -13.21 -9.52
N LYS A 4 5.74 -13.71 -9.27
CA LYS A 4 6.66 -13.15 -8.27
C LYS A 4 7.71 -12.31 -8.99
N TYR A 5 7.83 -11.06 -8.57
CA TYR A 5 8.83 -10.12 -9.03
C TYR A 5 9.72 -9.74 -7.85
N LYS A 6 11.02 -10.02 -7.94
CA LYS A 6 11.98 -9.60 -6.91
C LYS A 6 12.72 -8.37 -7.39
N VAL A 7 12.80 -7.35 -6.54
CA VAL A 7 13.56 -6.13 -6.82
C VAL A 7 14.53 -5.91 -5.67
N SER A 8 15.78 -6.27 -5.89
CA SER A 8 16.84 -6.12 -4.88
C SER A 8 17.33 -4.67 -4.88
N LEU A 9 16.87 -3.87 -3.91
CA LEU A 9 17.35 -2.51 -3.69
C LEU A 9 18.47 -2.55 -2.64
N ASN A 10 19.70 -2.75 -3.11
CA ASN A 10 20.92 -2.83 -2.30
C ASN A 10 21.15 -4.19 -1.58
N PRO A 11 21.67 -5.20 -2.31
CA PRO A 11 21.91 -6.54 -1.77
C PRO A 11 22.97 -6.59 -0.66
N GLU A 12 23.88 -5.61 -0.59
CA GLU A 12 24.99 -5.61 0.39
C GLU A 12 24.52 -5.31 1.82
N ASN A 13 23.39 -4.62 1.99
CA ASN A 13 22.84 -4.24 3.31
C ASN A 13 21.63 -5.09 3.73
N GLY A 14 21.25 -6.12 2.96
CA GLY A 14 20.14 -7.02 3.29
C GLY A 14 18.74 -6.40 3.14
N PHE A 15 18.59 -5.35 2.34
CA PHE A 15 17.29 -4.72 2.04
C PHE A 15 16.76 -5.22 0.68
N GLU A 16 16.39 -6.49 0.60
CA GLU A 16 15.72 -7.02 -0.59
C GLU A 16 14.20 -6.80 -0.49
N ILE A 17 13.60 -6.16 -1.50
CA ILE A 17 12.16 -5.97 -1.58
C ILE A 17 11.58 -6.96 -2.59
N GLU A 18 10.70 -7.82 -2.12
CA GLU A 18 9.98 -8.77 -2.96
C GLU A 18 8.55 -8.27 -3.19
N PHE A 19 8.12 -8.27 -4.45
CA PHE A 19 6.76 -7.95 -4.86
C PHE A 19 6.11 -9.20 -5.47
N GLU A 20 5.11 -9.74 -4.80
CA GLU A 20 4.39 -10.93 -5.24
C GLU A 20 2.97 -10.53 -5.67
N ILE A 21 2.68 -10.61 -6.97
CA ILE A 21 1.29 -10.51 -7.45
C ILE A 21 0.61 -11.83 -7.13
N ASN A 22 -0.38 -11.77 -6.24
CA ASN A 22 -1.06 -12.94 -5.72
C ASN A 22 -2.55 -12.92 -6.08
N ASP A 23 -3.20 -14.08 -5.98
CA ASP A 23 -4.65 -14.22 -6.16
C ASP A 23 -5.38 -14.32 -4.80
N TRP A 24 -4.90 -13.65 -3.75
CA TRP A 24 -5.51 -13.73 -2.41
C TRP A 24 -6.82 -12.93 -2.35
N ALA A 25 -6.82 -11.73 -2.92
CA ALA A 25 -8.02 -10.90 -3.06
C ALA A 25 -8.59 -11.03 -4.48
N GLN A 26 -9.17 -12.18 -4.82
CA GLN A 26 -9.63 -12.51 -6.19
C GLN A 26 -10.68 -11.55 -6.77
N ARG A 27 -11.38 -10.80 -5.91
CA ARG A 27 -12.37 -9.79 -6.32
C ARG A 27 -11.77 -8.39 -6.49
N ALA A 28 -10.55 -8.16 -6.01
CA ALA A 28 -9.84 -6.93 -6.29
C ALA A 28 -9.26 -6.99 -7.71
N ASN A 29 -9.15 -5.83 -8.37
CA ASN A 29 -8.52 -5.76 -9.68
C ASN A 29 -7.03 -6.14 -9.59
N VAL A 30 -6.37 -5.70 -8.51
CA VAL A 30 -4.97 -6.03 -8.24
C VAL A 30 -4.80 -6.38 -6.77
N SER A 31 -4.05 -7.47 -6.52
CA SER A 31 -3.56 -7.86 -5.21
C SER A 31 -2.05 -8.06 -5.29
N LEU A 32 -1.31 -7.31 -4.47
CA LEU A 32 0.13 -7.27 -4.46
C LEU A 32 0.63 -7.40 -3.02
N LEU A 33 1.57 -8.32 -2.81
CA LEU A 33 2.20 -8.56 -1.53
C LEU A 33 3.64 -8.03 -1.58
N SER A 34 3.91 -6.98 -0.82
CA SER A 34 5.23 -6.37 -0.69
C SER A 34 5.92 -6.88 0.56
N LYS A 35 7.13 -7.40 0.43
CA LYS A 35 7.90 -7.99 1.54
C LYS A 35 9.30 -7.39 1.59
N CYS A 36 9.78 -7.07 2.78
CA CYS A 36 11.19 -6.80 3.03
C CYS A 36 11.54 -7.30 4.42
N LYS A 37 12.53 -8.20 4.50
CA LYS A 37 12.85 -8.96 5.72
C LYS A 37 11.58 -9.58 6.36
N GLY A 38 11.26 -9.24 7.60
CA GLY A 38 10.04 -9.68 8.28
C GLY A 38 8.80 -8.82 8.03
N THR A 39 8.93 -7.63 7.42
CA THR A 39 7.77 -6.75 7.18
C THR A 39 7.03 -7.15 5.91
N VAL A 40 5.72 -7.33 6.02
CA VAL A 40 4.83 -7.75 4.92
C VAL A 40 3.62 -6.83 4.85
N VAL A 41 3.38 -6.25 3.68
CA VAL A 41 2.23 -5.39 3.38
C VAL A 41 1.46 -5.96 2.21
N LEU A 42 0.15 -6.16 2.39
CA LEU A 42 -0.77 -6.47 1.31
C LEU A 42 -1.37 -5.17 0.79
N THR A 43 -1.14 -4.88 -0.48
CA THR A 43 -1.77 -3.78 -1.20
C THR A 43 -2.84 -4.34 -2.13
N THR A 44 -4.05 -3.83 -2.02
CA THR A 44 -5.14 -4.12 -2.96
C THR A 44 -5.60 -2.85 -3.64
N ALA A 45 -5.76 -2.89 -4.95
CA ALA A 45 -6.33 -1.80 -5.74
C ALA A 45 -7.65 -2.27 -6.37
N VAL A 46 -8.69 -1.48 -6.18
CA VAL A 46 -10.04 -1.76 -6.69
C VAL A 46 -10.52 -0.57 -7.51
N LEU A 47 -10.96 -0.85 -8.73
CA LEU A 47 -11.62 0.09 -9.61
C LEU A 47 -13.13 -0.07 -9.47
N GLY A 48 -13.79 1.00 -9.06
CA GLY A 48 -15.23 1.13 -9.07
C GLY A 48 -15.75 1.75 -10.36
N ASP A 49 -17.00 2.18 -10.31
CA ASP A 49 -17.68 2.78 -11.43
C ASP A 49 -17.11 4.16 -11.79
N LYS A 50 -17.34 4.55 -13.04
CA LYS A 50 -17.03 5.90 -13.50
C LYS A 50 -17.99 6.88 -12.81
N LYS A 51 -17.45 7.90 -12.17
CA LYS A 51 -18.23 9.01 -11.62
C LYS A 51 -18.33 10.14 -12.65
N GLU A 52 -19.56 10.40 -13.09
CA GLU A 52 -19.85 11.48 -14.04
C GLU A 52 -20.05 12.81 -13.30
N GLY A 53 -19.63 13.91 -13.92
CA GLY A 53 -19.83 15.26 -13.37
C GLY A 53 -18.95 15.62 -12.17
N ILE A 54 -17.82 14.93 -11.98
CA ILE A 54 -16.87 15.21 -10.90
C ILE A 54 -15.61 15.91 -11.44
N ASP A 55 -15.26 17.05 -10.82
CA ASP A 55 -14.09 17.87 -11.18
C ASP A 55 -12.81 17.46 -10.44
N PHE A 56 -12.82 16.35 -9.70
CA PHE A 56 -11.71 15.83 -8.91
C PHE A 56 -11.51 14.33 -9.14
N THR A 57 -10.26 13.85 -8.99
CA THR A 57 -9.94 12.43 -9.07
C THR A 57 -10.49 11.67 -7.85
N PRO A 58 -11.44 10.73 -7.99
CA PRO A 58 -12.00 10.00 -6.87
C PRO A 58 -11.06 8.86 -6.43
N LEU A 59 -9.97 9.24 -5.76
CA LEU A 59 -8.99 8.36 -5.14
C LEU A 59 -9.20 8.33 -3.61
N THR A 60 -9.32 7.12 -3.07
CA THR A 60 -9.29 6.84 -1.63
C THR A 60 -8.11 5.94 -1.33
N VAL A 61 -7.32 6.31 -0.32
CA VAL A 61 -6.20 5.50 0.16
C VAL A 61 -6.41 5.21 1.63
N ASP A 62 -6.44 3.93 1.96
CA ASP A 62 -6.55 3.43 3.33
C ASP A 62 -5.25 2.72 3.72
N TYR A 63 -4.77 3.01 4.93
CA TYR A 63 -3.63 2.35 5.54
C TYR A 63 -4.08 1.71 6.86
N GLU A 64 -4.04 0.38 6.91
CA GLU A 64 -4.52 -0.41 8.03
C GLU A 64 -3.37 -1.10 8.75
N GLU A 65 -3.08 -0.60 9.95
CA GLU A 65 -2.18 -1.25 10.90
C GLU A 65 -2.96 -2.31 11.68
N ARG A 66 -2.49 -3.56 11.67
CA ARG A 66 -3.10 -4.67 12.40
C ARG A 66 -2.25 -5.04 13.61
N TYR A 67 -2.86 -5.25 14.77
CA TYR A 67 -2.10 -5.54 15.99
C TYR A 67 -1.37 -6.88 15.92
N TYR A 68 -1.95 -7.84 15.21
CA TYR A 68 -1.31 -9.14 14.96
C TYR A 68 -0.02 -9.02 14.16
N ALA A 69 0.18 -7.94 13.39
CA ALA A 69 1.42 -7.75 12.62
C ALA A 69 2.64 -7.64 13.53
N ALA A 70 2.46 -7.10 14.74
CA ALA A 70 3.49 -7.02 15.79
C ALA A 70 3.40 -8.20 16.79
N GLY A 71 2.57 -9.20 16.54
CA GLY A 71 2.34 -10.32 17.46
C GLY A 71 1.64 -9.93 18.77
N LYS A 72 0.94 -8.79 18.80
CA LYS A 72 0.31 -8.26 20.01
C LYS A 72 -1.21 -8.29 19.90
N ILE A 73 -1.88 -8.54 21.02
CA ILE A 73 -3.32 -8.36 21.16
C ILE A 73 -3.52 -7.03 21.88
N TYR A 74 -3.79 -5.97 21.13
CA TYR A 74 -4.08 -4.64 21.68
C TYR A 74 -5.59 -4.40 21.77
N GLY A 75 -5.98 -3.59 22.75
CA GLY A 75 -7.37 -3.20 22.99
C GLY A 75 -7.64 -2.83 24.45
N SER A 76 -8.71 -2.07 24.69
CA SER A 76 -9.25 -1.89 26.04
C SER A 76 -9.83 -3.21 26.56
N ARG A 77 -10.03 -3.35 27.88
CA ARG A 77 -10.64 -4.55 28.51
C ARG A 77 -11.93 -5.00 27.80
N PHE A 78 -12.65 -4.06 27.18
CA PHE A 78 -13.94 -4.27 26.52
C PHE A 78 -13.88 -4.43 24.98
N ILE A 79 -12.89 -3.89 24.27
CA ILE A 79 -12.81 -3.96 22.81
C ILE A 79 -11.39 -4.39 22.41
N ARG A 80 -11.25 -5.68 22.06
CA ARG A 80 -10.01 -6.32 21.58
C ARG A 80 -9.98 -6.37 20.04
N ARG A 81 -10.20 -5.22 19.41
CA ARG A 81 -10.23 -5.07 17.94
C ARG A 81 -9.57 -3.78 17.54
N GLU A 82 -8.99 -3.73 16.34
CA GLU A 82 -8.55 -2.49 15.72
C GLU A 82 -9.77 -1.57 15.54
N GLY A 83 -9.63 -0.33 16.01
CA GLY A 83 -10.68 0.67 15.98
C GLY A 83 -10.44 1.68 14.87
N LYS A 84 -10.51 2.96 15.23
CA LYS A 84 -10.18 4.05 14.31
C LYS A 84 -8.69 3.98 13.89
N PRO A 85 -8.36 4.40 12.66
CA PRO A 85 -6.97 4.53 12.22
C PRO A 85 -6.16 5.40 13.19
N SER A 86 -4.91 5.00 13.42
CA SER A 86 -3.92 5.77 14.16
C SER A 86 -3.53 7.05 13.41
N GLU A 87 -2.93 8.02 14.11
CA GLU A 87 -2.42 9.22 13.45
C GLU A 87 -1.34 8.88 12.41
N THR A 88 -0.46 7.92 12.71
CA THR A 88 0.55 7.41 11.78
C THR A 88 -0.09 6.83 10.52
N ALA A 89 -1.11 5.98 10.67
CA ALA A 89 -1.84 5.43 9.55
C ALA A 89 -2.51 6.50 8.68
N ILE A 90 -3.09 7.54 9.30
CA ILE A 90 -3.69 8.68 8.57
C ILE A 90 -2.62 9.46 7.80
N LEU A 91 -1.48 9.73 8.43
CA LEU A 91 -0.37 10.45 7.79
C LEU A 91 0.22 9.65 6.61
N ASN A 92 0.38 8.34 6.77
CA ASN A 92 0.86 7.46 5.71
C ASN A 92 -0.12 7.35 4.55
N SER A 93 -1.42 7.22 4.84
CA SER A 93 -2.48 7.24 3.83
C SER A 93 -2.43 8.53 3.00
N ARG A 94 -2.30 9.67 3.67
CA ARG A 94 -2.18 10.99 3.03
C ARG A 94 -0.89 11.14 2.22
N LEU A 95 0.21 10.58 2.68
CA LEU A 95 1.49 10.61 1.97
C LEU A 95 1.35 9.88 0.62
N ILE A 96 0.78 8.68 0.63
CA ILE A 96 0.54 7.89 -0.58
C ILE A 96 -0.42 8.60 -1.53
N ASP A 97 -1.55 9.11 -1.01
CA ASP A 97 -2.55 9.84 -1.79
C ASP A 97 -1.95 11.05 -2.51
N ARG A 98 -1.19 11.88 -1.79
CA ARG A 98 -0.56 13.09 -2.34
C ARG A 98 0.46 12.80 -3.44
N ALA A 99 1.11 11.64 -3.40
CA ALA A 99 2.08 11.24 -4.41
C ALA A 99 1.41 10.68 -5.67
N ILE A 100 0.34 9.88 -5.50
CA ILE A 100 -0.34 9.20 -6.62
C ILE A 100 -1.35 10.13 -7.30
N ARG A 101 -2.13 10.92 -6.56
CA ARG A 101 -3.20 11.76 -7.10
C ARG A 101 -2.77 12.67 -8.27
N PRO A 102 -1.62 13.37 -8.25
CA PRO A 102 -1.18 14.22 -9.36
C PRO A 102 -0.88 13.45 -10.65
N THR A 103 -0.58 12.15 -10.55
CA THR A 103 -0.26 11.29 -11.71
C THR A 103 -1.51 10.75 -12.40
N LEU A 104 -2.67 10.81 -11.75
CA LEU A 104 -3.98 10.37 -12.23
C LEU A 104 -4.83 11.54 -12.75
N LYS A 105 -4.28 12.34 -13.67
CA LYS A 105 -5.01 13.45 -14.30
C LYS A 105 -6.14 12.92 -15.18
N ASN A 106 -7.32 13.55 -15.09
CA ASN A 106 -8.54 13.19 -15.85
C ASN A 106 -9.02 11.76 -15.60
N PHE A 107 -8.75 11.23 -14.41
CA PHE A 107 -9.17 9.89 -14.02
C PHE A 107 -10.53 9.97 -13.32
N ASN A 108 -11.58 9.48 -14.00
CA ASN A 108 -12.97 9.59 -13.55
C ASN A 108 -13.51 8.31 -12.93
N TYR A 109 -12.69 7.27 -12.79
CA TYR A 109 -13.08 6.03 -12.13
C TYR A 109 -12.76 6.12 -10.64
N GLU A 110 -13.66 5.60 -9.80
CA GLU A 110 -13.38 5.45 -8.39
C GLU A 110 -12.23 4.46 -8.20
N LEU A 111 -11.17 4.88 -7.53
CA LEU A 111 -10.03 4.05 -7.21
C LEU A 111 -9.86 4.00 -5.70
N GLN A 112 -9.96 2.79 -5.16
CA GLN A 112 -9.65 2.54 -3.76
C GLN A 112 -8.36 1.72 -3.66
N ILE A 113 -7.43 2.21 -2.85
CA ILE A 113 -6.19 1.50 -2.52
C ILE A 113 -6.21 1.22 -1.02
N THR A 114 -6.12 -0.05 -0.65
CA THR A 114 -6.03 -0.47 0.75
C THR A 114 -4.68 -1.13 0.99
N ASN A 115 -3.93 -0.61 1.96
CA ASN A 115 -2.65 -1.16 2.41
C ASN A 115 -2.85 -1.78 3.78
N THR A 116 -2.80 -3.10 3.88
CA THR A 116 -2.93 -3.82 5.15
C THR A 116 -1.56 -4.37 5.56
N ILE A 117 -1.10 -4.02 6.75
CA ILE A 117 0.15 -4.55 7.29
C ILE A 117 -0.12 -5.91 7.92
N PHE A 118 0.50 -6.96 7.39
CA PHE A 118 0.34 -8.33 7.87
C PHE A 118 1.42 -8.76 8.86
N SER A 119 2.63 -8.28 8.67
CA SER A 119 3.75 -8.56 9.55
C SER A 119 4.65 -7.35 9.63
N LEU A 120 5.22 -7.11 10.80
CA LEU A 120 6.07 -5.97 11.08
C LEU A 120 7.37 -6.44 11.71
N ASP A 121 8.48 -6.17 11.02
CA ASP A 121 9.82 -6.21 11.55
C ASP A 121 10.16 -4.82 12.14
N PRO A 122 10.58 -4.71 13.41
CA PRO A 122 10.94 -3.44 14.03
C PRO A 122 12.07 -2.68 13.32
N GLU A 123 12.90 -3.35 12.53
CA GLU A 123 13.98 -2.71 11.77
C GLU A 123 13.50 -2.03 10.49
N ILE A 124 12.31 -2.38 10.00
CA ILE A 124 11.81 -1.98 8.68
C ILE A 124 10.50 -1.22 8.83
N ASP A 125 10.54 0.07 8.48
CA ASP A 125 9.33 0.89 8.40
C ASP A 125 8.42 0.39 7.25
N PRO A 126 7.16 0.03 7.54
CA PRO A 126 6.21 -0.48 6.56
C PRO A 126 5.74 0.59 5.54
N ASP A 127 5.91 1.87 5.88
CA ASP A 127 5.40 3.00 5.10
C ASP A 127 5.93 3.00 3.66
N ILE A 128 7.22 2.71 3.48
CA ILE A 128 7.88 2.67 2.16
C ILE A 128 7.36 1.49 1.35
N LEU A 129 7.15 0.33 1.99
CA LEU A 129 6.62 -0.86 1.33
C LEU A 129 5.19 -0.63 0.85
N ALA A 130 4.36 0.00 1.68
CA ALA A 130 2.99 0.37 1.31
C ALA A 130 2.97 1.39 0.18
N PHE A 131 3.88 2.37 0.20
CA PHE A 131 4.02 3.36 -0.86
C PHE A 131 4.38 2.72 -2.20
N LEU A 132 5.46 1.93 -2.22
CA LEU A 132 5.92 1.24 -3.43
C LEU A 132 4.88 0.23 -3.92
N GLY A 133 4.25 -0.50 -2.99
CA GLY A 133 3.18 -1.42 -3.29
C GLY A 133 1.97 -0.74 -3.93
N SER A 134 1.55 0.42 -3.39
CA SER A 134 0.46 1.23 -3.96
C SER A 134 0.79 1.73 -5.36
N SER A 135 2.00 2.22 -5.56
CA SER A 135 2.47 2.66 -6.87
C SER A 135 2.46 1.53 -7.91
N LEU A 136 3.00 0.37 -7.57
CA LEU A 136 2.98 -0.79 -8.46
C LEU A 136 1.57 -1.30 -8.71
N ALA A 137 0.73 -1.36 -7.67
CA ALA A 137 -0.64 -1.83 -7.79
C ALA A 137 -1.46 -0.95 -8.76
N VAL A 138 -1.25 0.37 -8.75
CA VAL A 138 -1.85 1.29 -9.71
C VAL A 138 -1.33 1.02 -11.13
N GLY A 139 -0.03 0.80 -11.30
CA GLY A 139 0.55 0.48 -12.61
C GLY A 139 0.05 -0.82 -13.22
N LEU A 140 -0.36 -1.77 -12.39
CA LEU A 140 -0.90 -3.07 -12.82
C LEU A 140 -2.37 -2.99 -13.29
N LEU A 141 -3.08 -1.88 -13.05
CA LEU A 141 -4.46 -1.70 -13.50
C LEU A 141 -4.58 -1.49 -15.02
N GLY A 142 -3.47 -1.28 -15.72
CA GLY A 142 -3.41 -1.32 -17.19
C GLY A 142 -3.96 -0.11 -17.94
N PHE A 143 -4.21 1.01 -17.25
CA PHE A 143 -4.56 2.28 -17.90
C PHE A 143 -3.33 3.14 -18.19
N GLU A 144 -3.48 4.12 -19.10
CA GLU A 144 -2.42 5.07 -19.43
C GLU A 144 -2.09 5.96 -18.21
N TRP A 145 -1.03 5.57 -17.51
CA TRP A 145 -0.59 6.22 -16.27
C TRP A 145 0.78 6.87 -16.46
N LYS A 146 0.94 8.07 -15.90
CA LYS A 146 2.21 8.82 -15.89
C LYS A 146 3.16 8.41 -14.74
N GLY A 147 2.89 7.31 -14.06
CA GLY A 147 3.79 6.71 -13.07
C GLY A 147 4.77 5.70 -13.71
N PRO A 148 5.51 4.89 -12.92
CA PRO A 148 5.38 4.68 -11.48
C PRO A 148 6.06 5.74 -10.62
N VAL A 149 5.52 5.97 -9.42
CA VAL A 149 6.12 6.86 -8.42
C VAL A 149 6.98 6.06 -7.45
N GLY A 150 8.24 6.47 -7.27
CA GLY A 150 9.14 5.91 -6.26
C GLY A 150 9.26 6.83 -5.04
N GLY A 151 9.50 6.25 -3.88
CA GLY A 151 9.70 6.98 -2.63
C GLY A 151 10.91 6.41 -1.88
N VAL A 152 11.74 7.29 -1.33
CA VAL A 152 12.88 6.92 -0.49
C VAL A 152 12.83 7.71 0.81
N LYS A 153 13.15 7.06 1.92
CA LYS A 153 13.31 7.71 3.23
C LYS A 153 14.79 8.02 3.42
N ILE A 154 15.10 9.29 3.65
CA ILE A 154 16.47 9.76 3.87
C ILE A 154 16.58 10.15 5.34
N CYS A 155 17.46 9.47 6.08
CA CYS A 155 17.80 9.83 7.44
C CYS A 155 19.23 10.38 7.45
N LYS A 156 19.42 11.55 8.08
CA LYS A 156 20.76 12.06 8.36
C LYS A 156 21.32 11.28 9.55
N LYS A 157 22.54 10.76 9.39
CA LYS A 157 23.28 10.09 10.47
C LYS A 157 23.75 11.09 11.52
#